data_AF-A0A2D5NBW9-F1
#
_entry.id   AF-A0A2D5NBW9-F1
#
_cell.length_a   1.000
_cell.length_b   1.000
_cell.length_c   1.000
_cell.angle_alpha   90.00
_cell.angle_beta   90.00
_cell.angle_gamma   90.00
#
_symmetry.space_group_name_H-M   'P 1'
#
loop_
_entity.id
_entity.type
_entity.pdbx_description
1 polymer ?
#
loop_
_entity_poly.entity_id
_entity_poly.type
_entity_poly.pdbx_seq_one_letter_code
_entity_poly.pdbx_strand_id
1 'polypeptide(L)'
;GKSSGIDPTICYLGLPLLIQSKDELGTVSLPVNAGKGAVFLLNSGAPGETQPMVAIFMEKLKEEGFRKMLKNQFVKYNDACIQAFVKGDRGPLFTNLKKLSALVLDNFDPMIPNGFHKLWKEGLETEDYFLKLCGSGGGGFVMGFTRDYESIKEKFQGYAPEVVYRF
;
A
#
# COMPACT_ATOMS: atom_id res chain seq x y z
N GLY A 1 -11.39 -0.38 -21.97
CA GLY A 1 -11.00 -0.08 -20.58
C GLY A 1 -10.12 1.15 -20.57
N LYS A 2 -10.30 2.05 -19.60
CA LYS A 2 -9.46 3.26 -19.46
C LYS A 2 -8.33 2.92 -18.47
N SER A 3 -7.18 2.47 -18.96
CA SER A 3 -5.98 2.29 -18.15
C SER A 3 -5.32 3.65 -17.91
N SER A 4 -4.70 3.83 -16.75
CA SER A 4 -3.92 5.03 -16.42
C SER A 4 -2.63 5.15 -17.25
N GLY A 5 -2.20 4.09 -17.94
CA GLY A 5 -0.94 4.05 -18.71
C GLY A 5 0.33 4.00 -17.84
N ILE A 6 0.16 4.03 -16.52
CA ILE A 6 1.26 4.01 -15.54
C ILE A 6 1.94 2.63 -15.52
N ASP A 7 1.16 1.54 -15.49
CA ASP A 7 1.73 0.19 -15.36
C ASP A 7 2.66 -0.17 -16.55
N PRO A 8 2.29 0.07 -17.83
CA PRO A 8 3.22 -0.10 -18.95
C PRO A 8 4.47 0.77 -18.85
N THR A 9 4.35 1.99 -18.31
CA THR A 9 5.46 2.94 -18.16
C THR A 9 6.45 2.47 -17.09
N ILE A 10 5.96 1.96 -15.96
CA ILE A 10 6.81 1.36 -14.91
C ILE A 10 7.52 0.11 -15.45
N CYS A 11 6.80 -0.77 -16.14
CA CYS A 11 7.38 -1.98 -16.73
C CYS A 11 8.46 -1.66 -17.77
N TYR A 12 8.28 -0.60 -18.57
CA TYR A 12 9.25 -0.18 -19.57
C TYR A 12 10.51 0.45 -18.96
N LEU A 13 10.35 1.30 -17.93
CA LEU A 13 11.47 2.05 -17.35
C LEU A 13 12.27 1.26 -16.32
N GLY A 14 11.66 0.29 -15.63
CA GLY A 14 12.33 -0.49 -14.58
C GLY A 14 12.81 0.35 -13.38
N LEU A 15 12.30 1.57 -13.23
CA LEU A 15 12.66 2.52 -12.18
C LEU A 15 11.43 2.92 -11.36
N PRO A 16 11.58 3.21 -10.05
CA PRO A 16 10.52 3.81 -9.25
C PRO A 16 10.10 5.16 -9.82
N LEU A 17 8.80 5.30 -10.08
CA LEU A 17 8.19 6.55 -10.56
C LEU A 17 7.50 7.27 -9.41
N LEU A 18 7.80 8.56 -9.27
CA LEU A 18 7.05 9.50 -8.45
C LEU A 18 6.06 10.24 -9.37
N ILE A 19 4.78 9.96 -9.15
CA ILE A 19 3.70 10.61 -9.89
C ILE A 19 3.30 11.86 -9.13
N GLN A 20 3.65 13.03 -9.66
CA GLN A 20 3.30 14.31 -9.03
C GLN A 20 1.94 14.82 -9.53
N SER A 21 1.64 14.58 -10.81
CA SER A 21 0.35 14.90 -11.43
C SER A 21 0.05 13.99 -12.63
N LYS A 22 -1.08 14.19 -13.31
CA LYS A 22 -1.43 13.41 -14.52
C LYS A 22 -0.40 13.56 -15.64
N ASP A 23 0.32 14.68 -15.68
CA ASP A 23 1.22 15.04 -16.77
C ASP A 23 2.69 15.13 -16.30
N GLU A 24 2.94 14.93 -15.00
CA GLU A 24 4.27 15.06 -14.41
C GLU A 24 4.71 13.77 -13.72
N LEU A 25 5.62 13.07 -14.40
CA LEU A 25 6.31 11.89 -13.91
C LEU A 25 7.75 12.26 -13.57
N GLY A 26 8.14 12.04 -12.33
CA GLY A 26 9.54 12.12 -11.89
C GLY A 26 10.10 10.72 -11.65
N THR A 27 11.37 10.52 -11.94
CA THR A 27 12.12 9.36 -11.44
C THR A 27 12.70 9.70 -10.07
N VAL A 28 12.67 8.76 -9.13
CA VAL A 28 13.33 8.93 -7.83
C VAL A 28 14.38 7.86 -7.60
N SER A 29 15.53 8.26 -7.09
CA SER A 29 16.53 7.34 -6.57
C SER A 29 16.14 6.95 -5.16
N LEU A 30 15.79 5.68 -4.94
CA LEU A 30 15.55 5.18 -3.59
C LEU A 30 16.88 4.98 -2.88
N PRO A 31 17.02 5.39 -1.61
CA PRO A 31 18.25 5.15 -0.86
C PRO A 31 18.45 3.64 -0.72
N VAL A 32 19.55 3.08 -1.20
CA VAL A 32 19.82 1.64 -1.04
C VAL A 32 20.38 1.43 0.36
N ASN A 33 19.65 0.73 1.22
CA ASN A 33 20.09 0.40 2.57
C ASN A 33 19.96 -1.10 2.83
N ALA A 34 21.00 -1.71 3.40
CA ALA A 34 21.02 -3.12 3.82
C ALA A 34 20.45 -3.28 5.24
N GLY A 35 19.37 -2.58 5.56
CA GLY A 35 18.73 -2.63 6.87
C GLY A 35 17.79 -3.83 7.02
N LYS A 36 17.31 -4.03 8.26
CA LYS A 36 16.33 -5.08 8.58
C LYS A 36 14.92 -4.72 8.09
N GLY A 37 14.66 -3.45 7.82
CA GLY A 37 13.38 -2.97 7.33
C GLY A 37 13.12 -3.45 5.91
N ALA A 38 11.85 -3.64 5.58
CA ALA A 38 11.47 -4.11 4.26
C ALA A 38 10.13 -3.54 3.80
N VAL A 39 10.04 -3.38 2.47
CA VAL A 39 8.76 -3.39 1.75
C VAL A 39 8.63 -4.76 1.12
N PHE A 40 7.46 -5.38 1.30
CA PHE A 40 7.19 -6.71 0.80
C PHE A 40 5.79 -6.81 0.20
N LEU A 41 5.58 -7.83 -0.63
CA LEU A 41 4.30 -8.19 -1.20
C LEU A 41 3.83 -9.51 -0.60
N LEU A 42 2.53 -9.61 -0.34
CA LEU A 42 1.84 -10.82 0.09
C LEU A 42 0.83 -11.18 -0.99
N ASN A 43 0.91 -12.40 -1.52
CA ASN A 43 -0.04 -12.90 -2.50
C ASN A 43 -1.33 -13.33 -1.80
N SER A 44 -2.47 -12.79 -2.23
CA SER A 44 -3.76 -13.15 -1.66
C SER A 44 -4.32 -14.49 -2.18
N GLY A 45 -3.67 -15.11 -3.15
CA GLY A 45 -4.07 -16.39 -3.75
C GLY A 45 -5.30 -16.31 -4.66
N ALA A 46 -5.93 -15.14 -4.77
CA ALA A 46 -7.09 -14.88 -5.61
C ALA A 46 -6.76 -13.80 -6.65
N PRO A 47 -7.23 -13.91 -7.91
CA PRO A 47 -7.06 -12.85 -8.89
C PRO A 47 -7.77 -11.58 -8.43
N GLY A 48 -7.15 -10.42 -8.67
CA GLY A 48 -7.78 -9.13 -8.36
C GLY A 48 -8.86 -8.76 -9.37
N GLU A 49 -10.07 -8.44 -8.89
CA GLU A 49 -11.15 -7.96 -9.74
C GLU A 49 -11.28 -6.44 -9.68
N THR A 50 -10.65 -5.74 -10.63
CA THR A 50 -10.65 -4.26 -10.61
C THR A 50 -12.03 -3.63 -10.81
N GLN A 51 -12.87 -4.18 -11.68
CA GLN A 51 -14.15 -3.55 -12.03
C GLN A 51 -15.13 -3.47 -10.84
N PRO A 52 -15.41 -4.56 -10.10
CA PRO A 52 -16.28 -4.50 -8.92
C PRO A 52 -15.74 -3.56 -7.84
N MET A 53 -14.42 -3.57 -7.59
CA MET A 53 -13.81 -2.71 -6.59
C MET A 53 -13.94 -1.23 -6.94
N VAL A 54 -13.76 -0.88 -8.21
CA VAL A 54 -13.98 0.50 -8.70
C VAL A 54 -15.45 0.90 -8.55
N ALA A 55 -16.41 0.02 -8.85
CA ALA A 55 -17.83 0.30 -8.67
C ALA A 55 -18.17 0.60 -7.20
N ILE A 56 -17.72 -0.26 -6.27
CA ILE A 56 -17.89 -0.06 -4.82
C ILE A 56 -17.27 1.26 -4.38
N PHE A 57 -16.07 1.58 -4.85
CA PHE A 57 -15.40 2.83 -4.53
C PHE A 57 -16.20 4.05 -5.01
N MET A 58 -16.71 4.00 -6.24
CA MET A 58 -17.52 5.08 -6.81
C MET A 58 -18.85 5.28 -6.07
N GLU A 59 -19.48 4.20 -5.59
CA GLU A 59 -20.65 4.31 -4.73
C GLU A 59 -20.31 4.96 -3.39
N LYS A 60 -19.24 4.52 -2.72
CA LYS A 60 -18.76 5.15 -1.47
C LYS A 60 -18.40 6.63 -1.66
N LEU A 61 -17.87 7.02 -2.82
CA LEU A 61 -17.60 8.43 -3.15
C LEU A 61 -18.85 9.31 -3.22
N LYS A 62 -20.06 8.74 -3.31
CA LYS A 62 -21.30 9.53 -3.22
C LYS A 62 -21.54 10.04 -1.79
N GLU A 63 -21.00 9.34 -0.79
CA GLU A 63 -21.10 9.71 0.62
C GLU A 63 -20.14 10.85 0.99
N GLU A 64 -20.67 11.92 1.57
CA GLU A 64 -19.87 13.10 1.93
C GLU A 64 -18.79 12.78 2.97
N GLY A 65 -19.12 11.95 3.97
CA GLY A 65 -18.18 11.53 5.01
C GLY A 65 -16.97 10.79 4.42
N PHE A 66 -17.21 9.83 3.52
CA PHE A 66 -16.15 9.10 2.83
C PHE A 66 -15.29 10.02 1.95
N ARG A 67 -15.90 10.94 1.19
CA ARG A 67 -15.14 11.95 0.40
C ARG A 67 -14.25 12.82 1.27
N LYS A 68 -14.76 13.28 2.42
CA LYS A 68 -14.01 14.14 3.34
C LYS A 68 -12.85 13.37 3.98
N MET A 69 -13.06 12.12 4.38
CA MET A 69 -12.02 11.22 4.88
C MET A 69 -10.94 11.01 3.81
N LEU A 70 -11.33 10.68 2.58
CA LEU A 70 -10.40 10.45 1.48
C LEU A 70 -9.51 11.67 1.23
N LYS A 71 -10.12 12.84 1.08
CA LYS A 71 -9.40 14.10 0.79
C LYS A 71 -8.51 14.56 1.94
N ASN A 72 -9.01 14.53 3.17
CA ASN A 72 -8.34 15.20 4.29
C ASN A 72 -7.45 14.25 5.12
N GLN A 73 -7.66 12.93 5.00
CA GLN A 73 -6.93 11.93 5.78
C GLN A 73 -6.15 11.00 4.87
N PHE A 74 -6.82 10.28 3.97
CA PHE A 74 -6.16 9.25 3.16
C PHE A 74 -5.06 9.84 2.26
N VAL A 75 -5.38 10.87 1.47
CA VAL A 75 -4.41 11.57 0.59
C VAL A 75 -3.27 12.16 1.42
N LYS A 76 -3.60 12.84 2.52
CA LYS A 76 -2.61 13.45 3.42
C LYS A 76 -1.59 12.43 3.96
N TYR A 77 -2.06 11.28 4.46
CA TYR A 77 -1.16 10.27 5.00
C TYR A 77 -0.38 9.55 3.92
N ASN A 78 -0.99 9.29 2.75
CA ASN A 78 -0.31 8.69 1.62
C ASN A 78 0.83 9.59 1.10
N ASP A 79 0.59 10.89 0.93
CA ASP A 79 1.60 11.84 0.47
C ASP A 79 2.75 11.97 1.50
N ALA A 80 2.42 11.98 2.79
CA ALA A 80 3.41 11.98 3.85
C ALA A 80 4.26 10.69 3.86
N CYS A 81 3.66 9.52 3.59
CA CYS A 81 4.40 8.27 3.40
C CYS A 81 5.36 8.36 2.21
N ILE A 82 4.91 8.87 1.06
CA ILE A 82 5.75 9.01 -0.14
C ILE A 82 6.93 9.94 0.16
N GLN A 83 6.69 11.11 0.74
CA GLN A 83 7.74 12.07 1.09
C GLN A 83 8.75 11.48 2.07
N ALA A 84 8.28 10.79 3.11
CA ALA A 84 9.14 10.13 4.08
C ALA A 84 9.95 8.99 3.45
N PHE A 85 9.32 8.18 2.58
CA PHE A 85 9.97 7.07 1.89
C PHE A 85 11.08 7.55 0.94
N VAL A 86 10.80 8.56 0.11
CA VAL A 86 11.78 9.15 -0.82
C VAL A 86 12.95 9.79 -0.07
N LYS A 87 12.70 10.45 1.07
CA LYS A 87 13.75 11.03 1.92
C LYS A 87 14.47 10.01 2.79
N GLY A 88 13.99 8.77 2.83
CA GLY A 88 14.52 7.73 3.71
C GLY A 88 14.25 7.93 5.20
N ASP A 89 13.24 8.74 5.56
CA ASP A 89 12.87 9.03 6.95
C ASP A 89 11.85 8.01 7.48
N ARG A 90 12.26 7.20 8.46
CA ARG A 90 11.47 6.05 8.93
C ARG A 90 10.45 6.44 9.99
N GLY A 91 10.72 7.46 10.80
CA GLY A 91 9.79 7.88 11.86
C GLY A 91 8.43 8.31 11.30
N PRO A 92 8.40 9.34 10.44
CA PRO A 92 7.18 9.79 9.76
C PRO A 92 6.59 8.72 8.83
N LEU A 93 7.40 7.90 8.17
CA LEU A 93 6.89 6.81 7.31
C LEU A 93 5.98 5.87 8.11
N PHE A 94 6.47 5.29 9.20
CA PHE A 94 5.68 4.34 9.99
C PHE A 94 4.53 5.01 10.75
N THR A 95 4.71 6.26 11.20
CA THR A 95 3.63 7.03 11.83
C THR A 95 2.45 7.24 10.87
N ASN A 96 2.72 7.53 9.60
CA ASN A 96 1.66 7.73 8.60
C ASN A 96 1.14 6.41 8.04
N LEU A 97 1.97 5.38 7.89
CA LEU A 97 1.55 4.05 7.49
C LEU A 97 0.54 3.45 8.48
N LYS A 98 0.76 3.61 9.79
CA LYS A 98 -0.21 3.16 10.81
C LYS A 98 -1.58 3.78 10.57
N LYS A 99 -1.64 5.10 10.35
CA LYS A 99 -2.89 5.83 10.11
C LYS A 99 -3.55 5.41 8.80
N LEU A 100 -2.75 5.26 7.75
CA LEU A 100 -3.25 4.85 6.44
C LEU A 100 -3.80 3.41 6.47
N SER A 101 -3.07 2.49 7.10
CA SER A 101 -3.47 1.11 7.30
C SER A 101 -4.79 1.00 8.09
N ALA A 102 -4.94 1.80 9.16
CA ALA A 102 -6.19 1.87 9.93
C ALA A 102 -7.35 2.40 9.08
N LEU A 103 -7.15 3.47 8.31
CA LEU A 103 -8.19 3.98 7.41
C LEU A 103 -8.66 2.94 6.40
N VAL A 104 -7.73 2.13 5.86
CA VAL A 104 -8.06 1.04 4.93
C VAL A 104 -8.95 0.01 5.63
N LEU A 105 -8.57 -0.44 6.83
CA LEU A 105 -9.36 -1.40 7.60
C LEU A 105 -10.77 -0.87 7.91
N ASP A 106 -10.88 0.40 8.30
CA ASP A 106 -12.15 1.00 8.73
C ASP A 106 -13.09 1.33 7.56
N ASN A 107 -12.54 1.72 6.39
CA ASN A 107 -13.33 2.34 5.33
C ASN A 107 -13.32 1.56 4.00
N PHE A 108 -12.41 0.60 3.84
CA PHE A 108 -12.19 -0.13 2.59
C PHE A 108 -12.32 -1.64 2.77
N ASP A 109 -13.05 -2.08 3.80
CA ASP A 109 -13.29 -3.48 4.13
C ASP A 109 -13.57 -4.41 2.92
N PRO A 110 -14.48 -4.05 1.96
CA PRO A 110 -14.75 -4.91 0.80
C PRO A 110 -13.59 -5.08 -0.19
N MET A 111 -12.57 -4.22 -0.10
CA MET A 111 -11.41 -4.23 -0.98
C MET A 111 -10.22 -4.98 -0.39
N ILE A 112 -10.28 -5.32 0.91
CA ILE A 112 -9.27 -6.13 1.56
C ILE A 112 -9.51 -7.60 1.15
N PRO A 113 -8.52 -8.30 0.58
CA PRO A 113 -8.70 -9.69 0.18
C PRO A 113 -9.11 -10.59 1.36
N ASN A 114 -9.93 -11.60 1.08
CA ASN A 114 -10.37 -12.55 2.10
C ASN A 114 -9.16 -13.19 2.81
N GLY A 115 -9.24 -13.29 4.14
CA GLY A 115 -8.16 -13.81 4.99
C GLY A 115 -7.14 -12.75 5.46
N PHE A 116 -7.12 -11.56 4.84
CA PHE A 116 -6.19 -10.50 5.24
C PHE A 116 -6.67 -9.65 6.40
N HIS A 117 -7.97 -9.57 6.69
CA HIS A 117 -8.48 -8.72 7.79
C HIS A 117 -7.85 -9.03 9.15
N LYS A 118 -7.70 -10.31 9.47
CA LYS A 118 -7.06 -10.74 10.72
C LYS A 118 -5.59 -10.32 10.76
N LEU A 119 -4.87 -10.54 9.65
CA LEU A 119 -3.47 -10.13 9.51
C LEU A 119 -3.34 -8.59 9.59
N TRP A 120 -4.23 -7.87 8.95
CA TRP A 120 -4.26 -6.41 8.95
C TRP A 120 -4.46 -5.83 10.35
N LYS A 121 -5.41 -6.40 11.09
CA LYS A 121 -5.70 -6.03 12.48
C LYS A 121 -4.51 -6.35 13.39
N GLU A 122 -3.93 -7.54 13.27
CA GLU A 122 -2.75 -7.93 14.05
C GLU A 122 -1.58 -6.98 13.83
N GLY A 123 -1.30 -6.58 12.58
CA GLY A 123 -0.24 -5.61 12.28
C GLY A 123 -0.48 -4.24 12.93
N LEU A 124 -1.74 -3.77 12.98
CA LEU A 124 -2.10 -2.52 13.65
C LEU A 124 -1.99 -2.59 15.18
N GLU A 125 -2.29 -3.74 15.77
CA GLU A 125 -2.23 -3.97 17.21
C GLU A 125 -0.79 -4.16 17.71
N THR A 126 0.02 -4.93 16.98
CA THR A 126 1.42 -5.23 17.33
C THR A 126 2.39 -4.13 16.92
N GLU A 127 2.05 -3.37 15.86
CA GLU A 127 2.93 -2.42 15.18
C GLU A 127 4.21 -3.04 14.58
N ASP A 128 4.26 -4.37 14.45
CA ASP A 128 5.37 -5.09 13.83
C ASP A 128 5.42 -4.84 12.31
N TYR A 129 4.26 -4.60 11.70
CA TYR A 129 4.11 -4.28 10.29
C TYR A 129 2.82 -3.50 10.00
N PHE A 130 2.78 -2.82 8.86
CA PHE A 130 1.59 -2.17 8.35
C PHE A 130 1.32 -2.61 6.91
N LEU A 131 0.03 -2.82 6.59
CA LEU A 131 -0.42 -3.25 5.28
C LEU A 131 -1.10 -2.10 4.52
N LYS A 132 -1.05 -2.18 3.19
CA LYS A 132 -1.69 -1.26 2.24
C LYS A 132 -2.16 -2.04 1.02
N LEU A 133 -3.27 -1.61 0.41
CA LEU A 133 -3.75 -2.16 -0.85
C LEU A 133 -2.74 -1.87 -1.97
N CYS A 134 -2.47 -2.88 -2.80
CA CYS A 134 -1.74 -2.73 -4.05
C CYS A 134 -2.76 -2.68 -5.20
N GLY A 135 -2.81 -1.56 -5.93
CA GLY A 135 -3.82 -1.37 -6.98
C GLY A 135 -5.25 -1.22 -6.43
N SER A 136 -6.22 -1.85 -7.11
CA SER A 136 -7.65 -1.70 -6.81
C SER A 136 -8.16 -2.47 -5.59
N GLY A 137 -7.37 -3.42 -5.06
CA GLY A 137 -7.84 -4.38 -4.04
C GLY A 137 -8.70 -5.51 -4.63
N GLY A 138 -9.34 -6.27 -3.75
CA GLY A 138 -10.21 -7.41 -4.10
C GLY A 138 -9.47 -8.71 -4.46
N GLY A 139 -8.14 -8.71 -4.45
CA GLY A 139 -7.28 -9.85 -4.75
C GLY A 139 -5.87 -9.39 -5.14
N GLY A 140 -5.09 -10.27 -5.77
CA GLY A 140 -3.74 -10.00 -6.20
C GLY A 140 -2.76 -9.92 -5.03
N PHE A 141 -2.14 -8.75 -4.84
CA PHE A 141 -1.12 -8.55 -3.82
C PHE A 141 -1.53 -7.50 -2.78
N VAL A 142 -1.11 -7.72 -1.54
CA VAL A 142 -1.12 -6.71 -0.48
C VAL A 142 0.32 -6.27 -0.23
N MET A 143 0.53 -4.97 -0.14
CA MET A 143 1.85 -4.40 0.13
C MET A 143 2.03 -4.20 1.63
N GLY A 144 3.16 -4.65 2.17
CA GLY A 144 3.51 -4.56 3.57
C GLY A 144 4.79 -3.79 3.82
N PHE A 145 4.88 -3.19 5.01
CA PHE A 145 6.02 -2.42 5.49
C PHE A 145 6.36 -2.85 6.91
N THR A 146 7.64 -3.09 7.18
CA THR A 146 8.12 -3.45 8.52
C THR A 146 9.50 -2.86 8.79
N ARG A 147 9.80 -2.65 10.08
CA ARG A 147 11.13 -2.23 10.56
C ARG A 147 12.08 -3.41 10.71
N ASP A 148 11.57 -4.63 10.86
CA ASP A 148 12.36 -5.85 10.96
C ASP A 148 11.61 -6.99 10.27
N TYR A 149 11.99 -7.31 9.05
CA TYR A 149 11.33 -8.37 8.29
C TYR A 149 11.65 -9.77 8.82
N GLU A 150 12.84 -9.96 9.39
CA GLU A 150 13.24 -11.27 9.86
C GLU A 150 12.43 -11.72 11.07
N SER A 151 11.91 -10.78 11.88
CA SER A 151 11.06 -11.09 13.03
C SER A 151 9.64 -11.51 12.65
N ILE A 152 9.16 -11.18 11.44
CA ILE A 152 7.78 -11.43 11.02
C ILE A 152 7.63 -12.39 9.83
N LYS A 153 8.72 -12.71 9.12
CA LYS A 153 8.67 -13.50 7.87
C LYS A 153 7.95 -14.85 8.02
N GLU A 154 8.06 -15.50 9.18
CA GLU A 154 7.43 -16.80 9.44
C GLU A 154 5.90 -16.70 9.45
N LYS A 155 5.35 -15.56 9.89
CA LYS A 155 3.90 -15.29 9.88
C LYS A 155 3.31 -15.29 8.47
N PHE A 156 4.14 -15.01 7.46
CA PHE A 156 3.70 -14.81 6.09
C PHE A 156 3.91 -15.99 5.16
N GLN A 157 4.43 -17.14 5.64
CA GLN A 157 4.75 -18.29 4.78
C GLN A 157 3.55 -18.78 3.94
N GLY A 158 2.32 -18.67 4.46
CA GLY A 158 1.09 -19.03 3.76
C GLY A 158 0.67 -18.05 2.64
N TYR A 159 1.36 -16.93 2.47
CA TYR A 159 1.02 -15.84 1.55
C TYR A 159 2.09 -15.59 0.48
N ALA A 160 3.01 -16.55 0.27
CA ALA A 160 4.10 -16.45 -0.71
C ALA A 160 4.80 -15.07 -0.72
N PRO A 161 5.45 -14.68 0.39
CA PRO A 161 5.90 -13.32 0.58
C PRO A 161 7.12 -13.01 -0.30
N GLU A 162 7.14 -11.82 -0.90
CA GLU A 162 8.24 -11.35 -1.75
C GLU A 162 8.76 -10.01 -1.22
N VAL A 163 10.06 -9.94 -0.90
CA VAL A 163 10.69 -8.67 -0.51
C VAL A 163 11.08 -7.90 -1.75
N VAL A 164 10.52 -6.71 -1.93
CA VAL A 164 10.77 -5.85 -3.10
C VAL A 164 11.77 -4.73 -2.81
N TYR A 165 11.99 -4.38 -1.54
CA TYR A 165 12.96 -3.36 -1.14
C TYR A 165 13.37 -3.51 0.33
N ARG A 166 14.65 -3.25 0.64
CA ARG A 166 15.23 -3.26 2.00
C ARG A 166 15.70 -1.86 2.40
N PHE A 167 15.58 -1.52 3.68
CA PHE A 167 16.02 -0.22 4.20
C PHE A 167 16.38 -0.22 5.68
#